data_AF-A0A834HXW3-F1
#
_entry.id   AF-A0A834HXW3-F1
#
_cell.length_a   1.000
_cell.length_b   1.000
_cell.length_c   1.000
_cell.angle_alpha   90.00
_cell.angle_beta   90.00
_cell.angle_gamma   90.00
#
_symmetry.space_group_name_H-M   'P 1'
#
loop_
_entity.id
_entity.type
_entity.pdbx_description
1 polymer ?
#
loop_
_entity_poly.entity_id
_entity_poly.type
_entity_poly.pdbx_seq_one_letter_code
_entity_poly.pdbx_strand_id
1 'polypeptide(L)'
;MMLRPKARGEIKLRSKNPLEYPLLYHNYLDNEHDVNVLREGLKAAIAFGNTEALKRFGTRFYEKQNRVPNCKHLPPYTDEYWNCFVRQYTLSIYHYSCTAKMGPQSDPYAVVDPQLRVYGVSGLRVADASIMPTVTNGNINAPVIMIGEKVSDMIKSYWLRRQRRRARSTDDGKINVIYNAGVADDGYKSHVVD
;
A
#
# COMPACT_ATOMS: atom_id res chain seq x y z
N MET A 1 -15.89 -1.35 2.49
CA MET A 1 -14.42 -1.20 2.46
C MET A 1 -13.86 -1.89 3.69
N MET A 2 -12.94 -2.83 3.51
CA MET A 2 -12.19 -3.41 4.63
C MET A 2 -10.97 -2.54 4.94
N LEU A 3 -10.86 -2.05 6.18
CA LEU A 3 -9.82 -1.10 6.55
C LEU A 3 -8.49 -1.78 6.94
N ARG A 4 -8.56 -3.00 7.47
CA ARG A 4 -7.39 -3.76 7.95
C ARG A 4 -7.45 -5.22 7.51
N PRO A 5 -7.36 -5.49 6.19
CA PRO A 5 -7.36 -6.86 5.71
C PRO A 5 -6.19 -7.65 6.32
N LYS A 6 -6.41 -8.94 6.56
CA LYS A 6 -5.38 -9.91 6.93
C LYS A 6 -4.79 -10.61 5.72
N ALA A 7 -5.58 -10.82 4.67
CA ALA A 7 -5.11 -11.31 3.39
C ALA A 7 -4.02 -10.39 2.81
N ARG A 8 -3.03 -10.98 2.15
CA ARG A 8 -1.91 -10.28 1.52
C ARG A 8 -1.73 -10.80 0.10
N GLY A 9 -1.57 -9.87 -0.82
CA GLY A 9 -1.24 -10.16 -2.21
C GLY A 9 0.24 -9.90 -2.49
N GLU A 10 0.62 -10.18 -3.73
CA GLU A 10 1.95 -9.93 -4.25
C GLU A 10 1.87 -9.46 -5.72
N ILE A 11 2.86 -8.65 -6.12
CA ILE A 11 3.10 -8.25 -7.50
C ILE A 11 4.49 -8.70 -7.89
N LYS A 12 4.62 -9.36 -9.05
CA LYS A 12 5.89 -9.90 -9.54
C LYS A 12 6.11 -9.47 -10.98
N LEU A 13 7.38 -9.22 -11.32
CA LEU A 13 7.77 -9.10 -12.72
C LEU A 13 7.56 -10.45 -13.40
N ARG A 14 6.93 -10.43 -14.58
CA ARG A 14 6.78 -11.62 -15.42
C ARG A 14 8.09 -11.97 -16.13
N SER A 15 8.81 -10.96 -16.58
CA SER A 15 10.04 -11.08 -17.35
C SER A 15 10.93 -9.86 -17.13
N LYS A 16 12.07 -9.81 -17.84
CA LYS A 16 12.97 -8.65 -17.86
C LYS A 16 12.46 -7.52 -18.76
N ASN A 17 11.42 -7.75 -19.57
CA ASN A 17 10.85 -6.73 -20.45
C ASN A 17 9.90 -5.82 -19.67
N PRO A 18 10.18 -4.52 -19.52
CA PRO A 18 9.35 -3.61 -18.72
C PRO A 18 7.98 -3.30 -19.36
N LEU A 19 7.77 -3.68 -20.63
CA LEU A 19 6.50 -3.50 -21.34
C LEU A 19 5.54 -4.66 -21.15
N GLU A 20 5.98 -5.78 -20.56
CA GLU A 20 5.12 -6.91 -20.25
C GLU A 20 4.35 -6.68 -18.96
N TYR A 21 3.06 -7.02 -18.98
CA TYR A 21 2.23 -6.91 -17.78
C TYR A 21 2.78 -7.79 -16.64
N PRO A 22 2.84 -7.24 -15.41
CA PRO A 22 3.29 -7.99 -14.25
C PRO A 22 2.30 -9.10 -13.90
N LEU A 23 2.75 -10.02 -13.06
CA LEU A 23 1.88 -10.97 -12.39
C LEU A 23 1.28 -10.29 -11.17
N LEU A 24 -0.06 -10.30 -11.07
CA LEU A 24 -0.81 -9.68 -9.98
C LEU A 24 -1.59 -10.77 -9.24
N TYR A 25 -1.27 -10.95 -7.97
CA TYR A 25 -1.95 -11.89 -7.09
C TYR A 25 -2.57 -11.10 -5.94
N HIS A 26 -3.87 -10.85 -6.01
CA HIS A 26 -4.55 -10.06 -4.98
C HIS A 26 -4.83 -10.86 -3.70
N ASN A 27 -5.07 -12.17 -3.84
CA ASN A 27 -5.46 -13.07 -2.75
C ASN A 27 -6.63 -12.51 -1.92
N TYR A 28 -7.57 -11.84 -2.57
CA TYR A 28 -8.72 -11.28 -1.87
C TYR A 28 -9.50 -12.39 -1.17
N LEU A 29 -9.79 -12.16 0.11
CA LEU A 29 -10.60 -13.06 0.94
C LEU A 29 -10.01 -14.45 1.15
N ASP A 30 -8.71 -14.62 0.93
CA ASP A 30 -7.97 -15.86 1.26
C ASP A 30 -7.85 -16.09 2.79
N ASN A 31 -8.21 -15.08 3.58
CA ASN A 31 -8.29 -15.18 5.02
C ASN A 31 -9.76 -15.13 5.49
N GLU A 32 -10.21 -16.16 6.21
CA GLU A 32 -11.59 -16.23 6.72
C GLU A 32 -11.95 -15.10 7.69
N HIS A 33 -10.98 -14.50 8.40
CA HIS A 33 -11.25 -13.31 9.23
C HIS A 33 -11.81 -12.17 8.38
N ASP A 34 -11.25 -11.98 7.19
CA ASP A 34 -11.67 -10.88 6.30
C ASP A 34 -13.10 -11.14 5.80
N VAL A 35 -13.41 -12.38 5.43
CA VAL A 35 -14.77 -12.80 5.04
C VAL A 35 -15.77 -12.52 6.15
N ASN A 36 -15.45 -12.93 7.38
CA ASN A 36 -16.31 -12.74 8.55
C ASN A 36 -16.57 -11.26 8.83
N VAL A 37 -15.53 -10.42 8.78
CA VAL A 37 -15.67 -8.97 8.97
C VAL A 37 -16.57 -8.35 7.89
N LEU A 38 -16.44 -8.76 6.62
CA LEU A 38 -17.32 -8.27 5.56
C LEU A 38 -18.77 -8.73 5.73
N ARG A 39 -18.99 -9.98 6.15
CA ARG A 39 -20.33 -10.50 6.45
C ARG A 39 -21.00 -9.68 7.54
N GLU A 40 -20.31 -9.44 8.66
CA GLU A 40 -20.88 -8.66 9.76
C GLU A 40 -21.10 -7.19 9.36
N GLY A 41 -20.21 -6.61 8.55
CA GLY A 41 -20.41 -5.28 7.97
C GLY A 41 -21.65 -5.21 7.05
N LEU A 42 -21.90 -6.25 6.25
CA LEU A 42 -23.09 -6.35 5.40
C LEU A 42 -24.37 -6.45 6.25
N LYS A 43 -24.38 -7.32 7.27
CA LYS A 43 -25.52 -7.43 8.20
C LYS A 43 -25.80 -6.11 8.89
N ALA A 44 -24.75 -5.41 9.35
CA ALA A 44 -24.88 -4.09 9.96
C ALA A 44 -25.44 -3.04 8.98
N ALA A 45 -25.02 -3.05 7.72
CA ALA A 45 -25.57 -2.16 6.70
C ALA A 45 -27.05 -2.43 6.41
N ILE A 46 -27.46 -3.70 6.36
CA ILE A 46 -28.87 -4.10 6.22
C ILE A 46 -29.68 -3.64 7.44
N ALA A 47 -29.18 -3.88 8.66
CA ALA A 47 -29.83 -3.45 9.89
C ALA A 47 -29.98 -1.92 9.93
N PHE A 48 -28.94 -1.18 9.56
CA PHE A 48 -28.98 0.28 9.46
C PHE A 48 -30.04 0.75 8.46
N GLY A 49 -30.08 0.16 7.26
CA GLY A 49 -31.11 0.44 6.24
C GLY A 49 -32.54 0.18 6.71
N ASN A 50 -32.71 -0.71 7.69
CA ASN A 50 -34.00 -1.09 8.26
C ASN A 50 -34.45 -0.23 9.46
N THR A 51 -33.65 0.75 9.87
CA THR A 51 -34.05 1.72 10.91
C THR A 51 -35.25 2.56 10.46
N GLU A 52 -36.07 3.01 11.41
CA GLU A 52 -37.27 3.83 11.14
C GLU A 52 -36.94 5.08 10.31
N ALA A 53 -35.84 5.76 10.66
CA ALA A 53 -35.37 6.96 9.99
C ALA A 53 -35.00 6.74 8.51
N LEU A 54 -34.54 5.53 8.13
CA LEU A 54 -34.23 5.20 6.74
C LEU A 54 -35.43 4.59 6.00
N LYS A 55 -36.29 3.84 6.69
CA LYS A 55 -37.52 3.28 6.11
C LYS A 55 -38.47 4.36 5.63
N ARG A 56 -38.53 5.54 6.27
CA ARG A 56 -39.34 6.68 5.78
C ARG A 56 -38.97 7.15 4.37
N PHE A 57 -37.75 6.86 3.91
CA PHE A 57 -37.28 7.17 2.55
C PHE A 57 -37.46 6.00 1.57
N GLY A 58 -38.17 4.94 1.97
CA GLY A 58 -38.31 3.73 1.16
C GLY A 58 -36.98 3.01 0.98
N THR A 59 -36.11 3.01 1.99
CA THR A 59 -34.87 2.22 1.96
C THR A 59 -35.22 0.74 1.99
N ARG A 60 -34.61 -0.02 1.08
CA ARG A 60 -34.75 -1.48 0.99
C ARG A 60 -33.42 -2.06 0.55
N PHE A 61 -33.12 -3.25 1.05
CA PHE A 61 -32.05 -4.03 0.47
C PHE A 61 -32.43 -4.40 -0.97
N TYR A 62 -31.51 -4.30 -1.92
CA TYR A 62 -31.82 -4.51 -3.33
C TYR A 62 -31.94 -6.02 -3.63
N GLU A 63 -33.12 -6.58 -3.41
CA GLU A 63 -33.36 -8.02 -3.45
C GLU A 63 -33.23 -8.65 -4.84
N LYS A 64 -33.35 -7.86 -5.92
CA LYS A 64 -33.15 -8.37 -7.29
C LYS A 64 -31.71 -8.89 -7.53
N GLN A 65 -30.72 -8.39 -6.78
CA GLN A 65 -29.35 -8.92 -6.75
C GLN A 65 -29.14 -9.98 -5.66
N ASN A 66 -30.12 -10.19 -4.76
CA ASN A 66 -30.05 -11.19 -3.70
C ASN A 66 -30.33 -12.63 -4.20
N ARG A 67 -30.15 -12.82 -5.51
CA ARG A 67 -30.03 -14.13 -6.15
C ARG A 67 -28.69 -14.15 -6.88
N VAL A 68 -27.61 -13.99 -6.12
CA VAL A 68 -26.25 -14.17 -6.64
C VAL A 68 -26.23 -15.54 -7.33
N PRO A 69 -26.00 -15.62 -8.65
CA PRO A 69 -26.18 -16.87 -9.39
C PRO A 69 -25.46 -18.06 -8.76
N ASN A 70 -24.24 -17.83 -8.27
CA ASN A 70 -23.39 -18.83 -7.64
C ASN A 70 -23.76 -19.18 -6.19
N CYS A 71 -24.71 -18.46 -5.57
CA CYS A 71 -25.14 -18.69 -4.18
C CYS A 71 -26.61 -19.14 -4.06
N LYS A 72 -27.31 -19.38 -5.18
CA LYS A 72 -28.75 -19.74 -5.20
C LYS A 72 -29.09 -21.03 -4.46
N HIS A 73 -28.12 -21.92 -4.30
CA HIS A 73 -28.29 -23.20 -3.60
C HIS A 73 -28.28 -23.05 -2.06
N LEU A 74 -27.93 -21.86 -1.55
CA LEU A 74 -27.89 -21.57 -0.12
C LEU A 74 -29.18 -20.83 0.30
N PRO A 75 -29.75 -21.13 1.48
CA PRO A 75 -30.90 -20.40 1.98
C PRO A 75 -30.55 -18.90 2.16
N PRO A 76 -31.37 -17.97 1.64
CA PRO A 76 -31.06 -16.55 1.71
C PRO A 76 -31.02 -16.07 3.17
N TYR A 77 -30.26 -14.99 3.41
CA TYR A 77 -30.11 -14.37 4.74
C TYR A 77 -29.43 -15.25 5.82
N THR A 78 -28.79 -16.36 5.43
CA THR A 78 -27.93 -17.18 6.30
C THR A 78 -26.46 -16.73 6.24
N ASP A 79 -25.66 -17.16 7.21
CA ASP A 79 -24.22 -16.85 7.25
C ASP A 79 -23.47 -17.50 6.08
N GLU A 80 -23.87 -18.71 5.69
CA GLU A 80 -23.36 -19.43 4.54
C GLU A 80 -23.65 -18.66 3.24
N TYR A 81 -24.90 -18.20 3.09
CA TYR A 81 -25.29 -17.37 1.95
C TYR A 81 -24.48 -16.07 1.90
N TRP A 82 -24.31 -15.38 3.04
CA TRP A 82 -23.53 -14.16 3.08
C TRP A 82 -22.04 -14.37 2.83
N ASN A 83 -21.46 -15.47 3.31
CA ASN A 83 -20.09 -15.86 3.01
C ASN A 83 -19.87 -16.09 1.51
N CYS A 84 -20.86 -16.66 0.81
CA CYS A 84 -20.85 -16.78 -0.65
C CYS A 84 -21.03 -15.41 -1.31
N PHE A 85 -22.00 -14.62 -0.86
CA PHE A 85 -22.30 -13.28 -1.40
C PHE A 85 -21.08 -12.37 -1.40
N VAL A 86 -20.37 -12.25 -0.26
CA VAL A 86 -19.20 -11.37 -0.15
C VAL A 86 -18.09 -11.79 -1.10
N ARG A 87 -17.90 -13.09 -1.34
CA ARG A 87 -16.89 -13.59 -2.29
C ARG A 87 -17.23 -13.26 -3.75
N GLN A 88 -18.50 -13.23 -4.10
CA GLN A 88 -18.94 -12.94 -5.47
C GLN A 88 -19.01 -11.43 -5.79
N TYR A 89 -19.30 -10.60 -4.79
CA TYR A 89 -19.50 -9.15 -4.96
C TYR A 89 -18.28 -8.30 -4.58
N THR A 90 -17.20 -8.90 -4.09
CA THR A 90 -16.00 -8.15 -3.73
C THR A 90 -15.38 -7.49 -4.96
N LEU A 91 -15.01 -6.23 -4.80
CA LEU A 91 -14.32 -5.42 -5.79
C LEU A 91 -13.16 -4.67 -5.14
N SER A 92 -12.14 -4.36 -5.95
CA SER A 92 -11.06 -3.47 -5.53
C SER A 92 -11.58 -2.04 -5.43
N ILE A 93 -11.18 -1.37 -4.34
CA ILE A 93 -11.39 0.07 -4.15
C ILE A 93 -10.15 0.89 -4.54
N TYR A 94 -9.21 0.28 -5.25
CA TYR A 94 -8.04 0.93 -5.86
C TYR A 94 -7.04 1.54 -4.86
N HIS A 95 -6.98 1.04 -3.63
CA HIS A 95 -5.99 1.45 -2.61
C HIS A 95 -4.75 0.53 -2.61
N TYR A 96 -4.11 0.32 -3.76
CA TYR A 96 -2.91 -0.50 -3.85
C TYR A 96 -1.75 0.15 -3.08
N SER A 97 -1.10 -0.61 -2.21
CA SER A 97 -0.12 -0.10 -1.23
C SER A 97 0.75 -1.25 -0.70
N CYS A 98 1.74 -0.91 0.14
CA CYS A 98 2.55 -1.86 0.92
C CYS A 98 3.53 -2.76 0.15
N THR A 99 3.70 -2.60 -1.16
CA THR A 99 4.57 -3.46 -1.99
C THR A 99 6.06 -3.20 -1.85
N ALA A 100 6.46 -2.04 -1.32
CA ALA A 100 7.85 -1.67 -1.02
C ALA A 100 7.97 -1.24 0.45
N LYS A 101 7.43 -2.07 1.34
CA LYS A 101 7.22 -1.80 2.77
C LYS A 101 8.40 -1.10 3.44
N MET A 102 8.11 -0.01 4.14
CA MET A 102 9.01 0.59 5.10
C MET A 102 9.06 -0.26 6.38
N GLY A 103 10.26 -0.56 6.88
CA GLY A 103 10.43 -1.35 8.09
C GLY A 103 11.88 -1.36 8.59
N PRO A 104 12.14 -1.99 9.75
CA PRO A 104 13.51 -2.22 10.21
C PRO A 104 14.21 -3.26 9.32
N GLN A 105 15.54 -3.25 9.31
CA GLN A 105 16.34 -4.20 8.52
C GLN A 105 16.12 -5.68 8.96
N SER A 106 15.63 -5.89 10.18
CA SER A 106 15.26 -7.22 10.69
C SER A 106 13.92 -7.74 10.18
N ASP A 107 13.10 -6.90 9.53
CA ASP A 107 11.86 -7.31 8.91
C ASP A 107 12.16 -7.88 7.51
N PRO A 108 11.94 -9.19 7.27
CA PRO A 108 12.26 -9.82 6.00
C PRO A 108 11.44 -9.29 4.81
N TYR A 109 10.36 -8.55 5.08
CA TYR A 109 9.53 -7.92 4.05
C TYR A 109 9.84 -6.43 3.85
N ALA A 110 10.76 -5.85 4.63
CA ALA A 110 11.12 -4.44 4.46
C ALA A 110 11.98 -4.22 3.22
N VAL A 111 11.59 -3.22 2.42
CA VAL A 111 12.31 -2.79 1.21
C VAL A 111 13.00 -1.46 1.43
N VAL A 112 12.38 -0.56 2.20
CA VAL A 112 12.94 0.76 2.52
C VAL A 112 13.09 0.98 4.02
N ASP A 113 14.08 1.78 4.39
CA ASP A 113 14.31 2.20 5.76
C ASP A 113 13.40 3.38 6.18
N PRO A 114 13.43 3.85 7.45
CA PRO A 114 12.63 5.00 7.89
C PRO A 114 12.94 6.35 7.21
N GLN A 115 14.00 6.43 6.40
CA GLN A 115 14.36 7.57 5.55
C GLN A 115 14.01 7.33 4.08
N LEU A 116 13.21 6.28 3.82
CA LEU A 116 12.71 5.81 2.54
C LEU A 116 13.81 5.40 1.55
N ARG A 117 15.00 5.07 2.06
CA ARG A 117 16.12 4.60 1.24
C ARG A 117 15.96 3.11 1.01
N VAL A 118 16.17 2.67 -0.23
CA VAL A 118 16.12 1.25 -0.58
C VAL A 118 17.31 0.53 0.05
N TYR A 119 17.04 -0.56 0.76
CA TYR A 119 18.12 -1.37 1.34
C TYR A 119 19.03 -1.93 0.24
N GLY A 120 20.34 -1.82 0.45
CA GLY A 120 21.36 -2.31 -0.50
C GLY A 120 21.57 -1.45 -1.76
N VAL A 121 20.84 -0.34 -1.93
CA VAL A 121 20.97 0.53 -3.11
C VAL A 121 21.25 1.98 -2.70
N SER A 122 22.39 2.50 -3.16
CA SER A 122 22.78 3.90 -2.91
C SER A 122 22.00 4.87 -3.80
N GLY A 123 21.66 6.03 -3.26
CA GLY A 123 21.05 7.12 -4.03
C GLY A 123 19.57 6.92 -4.43
N LEU A 124 18.95 5.78 -4.08
CA LEU A 124 17.57 5.47 -4.46
C LEU A 124 16.60 5.56 -3.26
N ARG A 125 15.41 6.11 -3.52
CA ARG A 125 14.27 6.13 -2.59
C ARG A 125 12.98 5.73 -3.29
N VAL A 126 12.03 5.21 -2.53
CA VAL A 126 10.63 4.99 -2.95
C VAL A 126 9.74 5.87 -2.08
N ALA A 127 8.78 6.59 -2.67
CA ALA A 127 7.98 7.58 -1.93
C ALA A 127 6.55 7.71 -2.45
N ASP A 128 5.81 6.60 -2.38
CA ASP A 128 4.39 6.54 -2.70
C ASP A 128 3.68 5.57 -1.73
N ALA A 129 2.46 5.12 -2.04
CA ALA A 129 1.71 4.21 -1.18
C ALA A 129 2.38 2.85 -0.93
N SER A 130 3.33 2.43 -1.78
CA SER A 130 4.05 1.16 -1.65
C SER A 130 4.85 1.05 -0.35
N ILE A 131 5.32 2.18 0.20
CA ILE A 131 6.12 2.19 1.42
C ILE A 131 5.30 1.98 2.70
N MET A 132 3.98 2.13 2.63
CA MET A 132 3.11 2.01 3.80
C MET A 132 3.30 0.62 4.42
N PRO A 133 3.64 0.47 5.72
CA PRO A 133 3.80 -0.86 6.32
C PRO A 133 2.50 -1.67 6.36
N THR A 134 1.39 -0.94 6.45
CA THR A 134 0.02 -1.41 6.35
C THR A 134 -0.80 -0.28 5.73
N VAL A 135 -1.84 -0.62 4.94
CA VAL A 135 -2.76 0.39 4.39
C VAL A 135 -3.39 1.22 5.51
N THR A 136 -3.55 2.52 5.30
CA THR A 136 -4.21 3.41 6.26
C THR A 136 -5.72 3.19 6.30
N ASN A 137 -6.35 3.50 7.42
CA ASN A 137 -7.81 3.50 7.52
C ASN A 137 -8.40 4.68 6.72
N GLY A 138 -9.03 4.40 5.58
CA GLY A 138 -9.73 5.39 4.74
C GLY A 138 -9.10 5.59 3.37
N ASN A 139 -9.47 6.67 2.70
CA ASN A 139 -8.96 7.03 1.37
C ASN A 139 -7.48 7.42 1.43
N ILE A 140 -6.65 6.75 0.63
CA ILE A 140 -5.19 6.88 0.74
C ILE A 140 -4.58 8.10 0.04
N ASN A 141 -5.40 8.93 -0.62
CA ASN A 141 -4.91 10.12 -1.31
C ASN A 141 -4.17 11.08 -0.37
N ALA A 142 -4.79 11.46 0.75
CA ALA A 142 -4.15 12.34 1.73
C ALA A 142 -2.87 11.72 2.34
N PRO A 143 -2.87 10.44 2.78
CA PRO A 143 -1.63 9.76 3.18
C PRO A 143 -0.51 9.79 2.14
N VAL A 144 -0.81 9.59 0.85
CA VAL A 144 0.21 9.61 -0.22
C VAL A 144 0.79 11.01 -0.41
N ILE A 145 -0.05 12.05 -0.37
CA ILE A 145 0.42 13.45 -0.41
C ILE A 145 1.36 13.71 0.77
N MET A 146 1.00 13.27 1.98
CA MET A 146 1.84 13.44 3.17
C MET A 146 3.17 12.68 3.11
N ILE A 147 3.20 11.51 2.47
CA ILE A 147 4.46 10.79 2.19
C ILE A 147 5.34 11.63 1.27
N GLY A 148 4.76 12.22 0.22
CA GLY A 148 5.46 13.13 -0.70
C GLY A 148 6.04 14.36 0.00
N GLU A 149 5.24 15.05 0.80
CA GLU A 149 5.69 16.20 1.60
C GLU A 149 6.83 15.80 2.55
N LYS A 150 6.66 14.68 3.27
CA LYS A 150 7.66 14.24 4.23
C LYS A 150 8.98 13.85 3.57
N VAL A 151 8.95 13.17 2.42
CA VAL A 151 10.19 12.79 1.72
C VAL A 151 10.90 14.02 1.16
N SER A 152 10.15 15.03 0.71
CA SER A 152 10.72 16.31 0.23
C SER A 152 11.59 16.95 1.31
N ASP A 153 11.09 17.03 2.54
CA ASP A 153 11.84 17.55 3.68
C ASP A 153 13.06 16.69 4.04
N MET A 154 12.93 15.37 3.98
CA MET A 154 14.05 14.45 4.23
C MET A 154 15.17 14.62 3.19
N ILE A 155 14.80 14.76 1.92
CA ILE A 155 15.74 14.98 0.80
C ILE A 155 16.45 16.32 0.97
N LYS A 156 15.70 17.41 1.20
CA LYS A 156 16.27 18.75 1.46
C LYS A 156 17.23 18.70 2.65
N SER A 157 16.81 18.10 3.75
CA SER A 157 17.63 17.97 4.96
C SER A 157 18.93 17.21 4.70
N TYR A 158 18.88 16.13 3.92
CA TYR A 158 20.06 15.34 3.56
C TYR A 158 21.08 16.17 2.76
N TRP A 159 20.62 16.83 1.70
CA TRP A 159 21.50 17.58 0.79
C TRP A 159 22.00 18.90 1.38
N LEU A 160 21.14 19.68 2.03
CA LEU A 160 21.53 20.96 2.63
C LEU A 160 22.51 20.78 3.81
N ARG A 161 22.36 19.70 4.61
CA ARG A 161 23.34 19.38 5.66
C ARG A 161 24.69 18.99 5.08
N ARG A 162 24.72 18.23 3.98
CA ARG A 162 25.97 17.88 3.29
C ARG A 162 26.67 19.12 2.72
N GLN A 163 25.92 20.04 2.12
CA GLN A 163 26.47 21.31 1.63
C GLN A 163 27.09 22.14 2.77
N ARG A 164 26.39 22.30 3.90
CA ARG A 164 26.93 23.02 5.07
C ARG A 164 28.19 22.37 5.65
N ARG A 165 28.25 21.04 5.71
CA ARG A 165 29.45 20.30 6.16
C ARG A 165 30.64 20.51 5.21
N ARG A 166 30.40 20.44 3.90
CA ARG A 166 31.43 20.68 2.88
C ARG A 166 31.95 22.12 2.90
N ALA A 167 31.05 23.10 3.05
CA ALA A 167 31.43 24.51 3.17
C ALA A 167 32.31 24.77 4.42
N ARG A 168 31.99 24.15 5.56
CA ARG A 168 32.81 24.24 6.79
C ARG A 168 34.17 23.57 6.67
N SER A 169 34.29 22.47 5.93
CA SER A 169 35.59 21.81 5.73
C SER A 169 36.48 22.52 4.72
N THR A 170 35.93 23.44 3.91
CA THR A 170 36.70 24.26 2.97
C THR A 170 37.13 25.62 3.54
N ASP A 171 36.68 25.94 4.76
CA ASP A 171 36.99 27.22 5.43
C ASP A 171 38.39 27.23 6.10
N ASP A 172 39.17 26.14 5.95
CA ASP A 172 40.62 26.11 6.21
C ASP A 172 41.44 26.84 5.12
N GLY A 173 40.87 27.92 4.55
CA GLY A 173 41.63 28.95 3.83
C GLY A 173 41.68 28.90 2.30
N LYS A 174 40.88 28.09 1.59
CA LYS A 174 40.75 28.18 0.11
C LYS A 174 39.33 27.86 -0.38
N ILE A 175 38.59 28.90 -0.75
CA ILE A 175 37.29 28.77 -1.40
C ILE A 175 37.50 28.32 -2.86
N ASN A 176 37.17 27.07 -3.16
CA ASN A 176 36.89 26.61 -4.52
C ASN A 176 35.42 26.18 -4.59
N VAL A 177 34.58 27.00 -5.23
CA VAL A 177 33.21 26.64 -5.56
C VAL A 177 33.24 25.64 -6.71
N ILE A 178 33.30 24.35 -6.38
CA ILE A 178 33.16 23.28 -7.37
C ILE A 178 31.67 23.00 -7.54
N TYR A 179 31.07 23.55 -8.60
CA TYR A 179 29.87 22.97 -9.20
C TYR A 179 30.27 21.65 -9.85
N ASN A 180 30.10 20.53 -9.13
CA ASN A 180 30.28 19.21 -9.75
C ASN A 180 28.92 18.59 -10.08
N ALA A 181 28.67 18.54 -11.39
CA ALA A 181 27.94 17.49 -12.06
C ALA A 181 28.47 16.11 -11.64
N GLY A 182 27.57 15.11 -11.58
CA GLY A 182 27.92 13.70 -11.41
C GLY A 182 28.31 13.31 -9.98
N VAL A 183 27.42 12.59 -9.30
CA VAL A 183 27.77 11.87 -8.07
C VAL A 183 28.68 10.72 -8.49
N ALA A 184 29.93 10.78 -8.05
CA ALA A 184 30.89 9.70 -8.15
C ALA A 184 30.43 8.51 -7.28
N ASP A 185 30.66 7.34 -7.83
CA ASP A 185 30.32 6.01 -7.33
C ASP A 185 31.12 5.70 -6.05
N ASP A 186 30.47 5.72 -4.88
CA ASP A 186 31.05 5.22 -3.65
C ASP A 186 30.96 3.68 -3.70
N GLY A 187 32.08 3.07 -4.09
CA GLY A 187 32.23 1.68 -4.46
C GLY A 187 31.54 0.67 -3.54
N TYR A 188 30.64 -0.10 -4.15
CA TYR A 188 30.22 -1.40 -3.64
C TYR A 188 30.80 -2.47 -4.56
N LYS A 189 31.73 -3.28 -4.04
CA LYS A 189 32.22 -4.47 -4.75
C LYS A 189 31.06 -5.45 -4.87
N SER A 190 30.62 -5.72 -6.09
CA SER A 190 29.70 -6.80 -6.42
C SER A 190 30.34 -8.14 -6.05
N HIS A 191 29.85 -8.79 -5.01
CA HIS A 191 29.97 -10.23 -4.89
C HIS A 191 28.83 -10.85 -5.68
N VAL A 192 29.16 -11.28 -6.91
CA VAL A 192 28.35 -12.25 -7.65
C VAL A 192 28.53 -13.57 -6.91
N VAL A 193 27.43 -14.15 -6.45
CA VAL A 193 27.35 -15.56 -6.09
C VAL A 193 26.54 -16.20 -7.21
N ASP A 194 27.17 -17.15 -7.88
CA ASP A 194 26.60 -17.93 -8.99
C ASP A 194 25.31 -18.69 -8.60
#